data_AF-A0A927WRG9-F1
#
_entry.id   AF-A0A927WRG9-F1
#
_cell.length_a   1.000
_cell.length_b   1.000
_cell.length_c   1.000
_cell.angle_alpha   90.00
_cell.angle_beta   90.00
_cell.angle_gamma   90.00
#
_symmetry.space_group_name_H-M   'P 1'
#
loop_
_entity.id
_entity.type
_entity.pdbx_description
1 polymer ?
#
loop_
_entity_poly.entity_id
_entity_poly.type
_entity_poly.pdbx_seq_one_letter_code
_entity_poly.pdbx_strand_id
1 'polypeptide(L)'
;MKVNLQELAKVLSQSDMHQGYIDIASGKVIIMRDDLGEEETLNHVFEIEDDWEHYIPLPNMVDSEGHNLMESFAAAQRDEVKTRLQEILRLPGAQLKFRQQIKHLLLKTAWEKFQQEYFLKVARDYCDENDLEYEEQ
;
A
#
# COMPACT_ATOMS: atom_id res chain seq x y z
N MET A 1 -9.36 -5.97 -19.89
CA MET A 1 -9.00 -4.58 -19.51
C MET A 1 -7.97 -4.67 -18.41
N LYS A 2 -6.89 -3.87 -18.42
CA LYS A 2 -5.74 -4.10 -17.54
C LYS A 2 -5.54 -3.00 -16.50
N VAL A 3 -5.39 -3.40 -15.24
CA VAL A 3 -4.97 -2.51 -14.14
C VAL A 3 -3.46 -2.31 -14.20
N ASN A 4 -2.99 -1.06 -14.07
CA ASN A 4 -1.56 -0.78 -13.94
C ASN A 4 -1.09 -1.11 -12.51
N LEU A 5 -0.17 -2.08 -12.40
CA LEU A 5 0.31 -2.54 -11.09
C LEU A 5 1.18 -1.53 -10.37
N GLN A 6 1.94 -0.69 -11.07
CA GLN A 6 2.78 0.32 -10.43
C GLN A 6 1.92 1.37 -9.72
N GLU A 7 0.86 1.83 -10.40
CA GLU A 7 -0.09 2.77 -9.81
C GLU A 7 -0.88 2.12 -8.67
N LEU A 8 -1.35 0.89 -8.81
CA LEU A 8 -2.01 0.16 -7.72
C LEU A 8 -1.09 -0.02 -6.50
N ALA A 9 0.15 -0.46 -6.69
CA ALA A 9 1.13 -0.62 -5.62
C ALA A 9 1.42 0.71 -4.90
N LYS A 10 1.52 1.80 -5.67
CA LYS A 10 1.70 3.14 -5.12
C LYS A 10 0.52 3.58 -4.28
N VAL A 11 -0.71 3.36 -4.74
CA VAL A 11 -1.92 3.67 -3.97
C VAL A 11 -1.98 2.84 -2.67
N LEU A 12 -1.71 1.53 -2.75
CA LEU A 12 -1.66 0.66 -1.58
C LEU A 12 -0.61 1.11 -0.57
N SER A 13 0.54 1.62 -1.02
CA SER A 13 1.59 2.17 -0.14
C SER A 13 1.22 3.48 0.55
N GLN A 14 0.15 4.15 0.08
CA GLN A 14 -0.33 5.45 0.58
C GLN A 14 -1.69 5.36 1.27
N SER A 15 -2.22 4.15 1.47
CA SER A 15 -3.56 3.89 2.03
C SER A 15 -3.75 4.38 3.48
N ASP A 16 -2.69 4.90 4.13
CA ASP A 16 -2.65 5.49 5.48
C ASP A 16 -3.69 6.58 5.79
N MET A 17 -4.26 7.26 4.78
CA MET A 17 -5.19 8.36 5.02
C MET A 17 -6.54 8.25 4.32
N HIS A 18 -6.69 7.43 3.28
CA HIS A 18 -7.78 7.60 2.31
C HIS A 18 -8.28 6.26 1.75
N GLN A 19 -9.61 6.13 1.61
CA GLN A 19 -10.23 4.96 0.99
C GLN A 19 -9.97 4.98 -0.53
N GLY A 20 -9.43 3.89 -1.06
CA GLY A 20 -9.18 3.71 -2.49
C GLY A 20 -10.17 2.75 -3.15
N TYR A 21 -10.32 2.84 -4.46
CA TYR A 21 -11.18 1.98 -5.29
C TYR A 21 -10.51 1.66 -6.62
N ILE A 22 -10.83 0.52 -7.22
CA ILE A 22 -10.53 0.21 -8.61
C ILE A 22 -11.83 0.28 -9.40
N ASP A 23 -11.86 1.12 -10.43
CA ASP A 23 -12.90 1.09 -11.46
C ASP A 23 -12.60 -0.07 -12.42
N ILE A 24 -13.45 -1.09 -12.43
CA ILE A 24 -13.27 -2.29 -13.26
C ILE A 24 -13.69 -2.11 -14.72
N ALA A 25 -14.35 -1.00 -15.07
CA ALA A 25 -14.71 -0.67 -16.44
C ALA A 25 -13.57 0.07 -17.16
N SER A 26 -12.81 0.90 -16.42
CA SER A 26 -11.68 1.66 -16.97
C SER A 26 -10.29 1.17 -16.54
N GLY A 27 -10.18 0.42 -15.45
CA GLY A 27 -8.93 -0.11 -14.89
C GLY A 27 -8.18 0.94 -14.07
N LYS A 28 -8.84 2.06 -13.75
CA LYS A 28 -8.25 3.17 -13.00
C LYS A 28 -8.29 2.92 -11.51
N VAL A 29 -7.20 3.30 -10.85
CA VAL A 29 -7.11 3.33 -9.39
C VAL A 29 -7.47 4.73 -8.89
N ILE A 30 -8.49 4.81 -8.05
CA ILE A 30 -9.07 6.04 -7.51
C ILE A 30 -8.74 6.14 -6.02
N ILE A 31 -8.40 7.33 -5.53
CA ILE A 31 -8.16 7.61 -4.10
C ILE A 31 -9.11 8.73 -3.68
N MET A 32 -9.96 8.50 -2.69
CA MET A 32 -10.78 9.54 -2.08
C MET A 32 -9.95 10.36 -1.11
N ARG A 33 -9.39 11.50 -1.55
CA ARG A 33 -8.61 12.36 -0.66
C ARG A 33 -9.48 13.36 0.09
N ASP A 34 -9.16 13.61 1.36
CA ASP A 34 -9.78 14.64 2.20
C ASP A 34 -9.46 16.08 1.72
N ASP A 35 -8.46 16.25 0.84
CA ASP A 35 -8.11 17.55 0.23
C ASP A 35 -8.92 17.89 -1.05
N LEU A 36 -9.76 16.96 -1.53
CA LEU A 36 -10.74 17.25 -2.57
C LEU A 36 -11.86 18.13 -2.00
N GLY A 37 -12.27 19.15 -2.76
CA GLY A 37 -13.39 19.99 -2.35
C GLY A 37 -14.65 19.15 -2.11
N GLU A 38 -15.49 19.54 -1.14
CA GLU A 38 -16.69 18.78 -0.74
C GLU A 38 -17.55 18.34 -1.95
N GLU A 39 -17.64 19.17 -2.99
CA GLU A 39 -18.35 18.88 -4.25
C GLU A 39 -17.73 17.72 -5.06
N GLU A 40 -16.40 17.63 -5.16
CA GLU A 40 -15.73 16.55 -5.91
C GLU A 40 -15.78 15.23 -5.16
N THR A 41 -15.66 15.27 -3.82
CA THR A 41 -15.85 14.09 -2.97
C THR A 41 -17.27 13.57 -3.06
N LEU A 42 -18.28 14.46 -2.98
CA LEU A 42 -19.69 14.09 -3.14
C LEU A 42 -19.97 13.50 -4.52
N ASN A 43 -19.44 14.08 -5.59
CA ASN A 43 -19.64 13.55 -6.95
C ASN A 43 -19.07 12.13 -7.09
N HIS A 44 -17.86 11.87 -6.59
CA HIS A 44 -17.30 10.51 -6.62
C HIS A 44 -18.09 9.53 -5.76
N VAL A 45 -18.60 9.95 -4.61
CA VAL A 45 -19.48 9.11 -3.78
C VAL A 45 -20.77 8.78 -4.53
N PHE A 46 -21.41 9.76 -5.19
CA PHE A 46 -22.61 9.51 -5.98
C PHE A 46 -22.34 8.61 -7.20
N GLU A 47 -21.22 8.79 -7.91
CA GLU A 47 -20.84 7.92 -9.04
C GLU A 47 -20.62 6.47 -8.58
N ILE A 48 -19.99 6.27 -7.43
CA ILE A 48 -19.77 4.93 -6.86
C ILE A 48 -21.07 4.35 -6.31
N GLU A 49 -21.96 5.14 -5.71
CA GLU A 49 -23.26 4.63 -5.22
C GLU A 49 -24.22 4.29 -6.38
N ASP A 50 -24.22 5.06 -7.47
CA ASP A 50 -25.08 4.83 -8.63
C ASP A 50 -24.63 3.57 -9.40
N ASP A 51 -23.34 3.22 -9.35
CA ASP A 51 -22.75 2.10 -10.10
C ASP A 51 -21.74 1.26 -9.28
N TRP A 52 -22.13 0.90 -8.05
CA TRP A 52 -21.26 0.23 -7.08
C TRP A 52 -20.75 -1.14 -7.54
N GLU A 53 -21.43 -1.79 -8.47
CA GLU A 53 -21.02 -3.09 -9.04
C GLU A 53 -19.74 -2.97 -9.91
N HIS A 54 -19.38 -1.75 -10.34
CA HIS A 54 -18.19 -1.48 -11.13
C HIS A 54 -16.97 -1.02 -10.31
N TYR A 55 -17.09 -0.89 -8.99
CA TYR A 55 -16.00 -0.43 -8.13
C TYR A 55 -15.62 -1.48 -7.09
N ILE A 56 -14.36 -1.89 -7.09
CA ILE A 56 -13.83 -2.77 -6.04
C ILE A 56 -13.05 -1.93 -5.02
N PRO A 57 -13.46 -1.90 -3.73
CA PRO A 57 -12.78 -1.12 -2.71
C PRO A 57 -11.40 -1.70 -2.40
N LEU A 58 -10.38 -0.85 -2.36
CA LEU A 58 -9.04 -1.27 -1.94
C LEU A 58 -9.00 -1.61 -0.45
N PRO A 59 -8.20 -2.61 -0.06
CA PRO A 59 -8.01 -2.95 1.34
C PRO A 59 -7.34 -1.79 2.07
N ASN A 60 -7.76 -1.57 3.32
CA ASN A 60 -7.10 -0.61 4.20
C ASN A 60 -5.81 -1.24 4.75
N MET A 61 -4.66 -0.82 4.21
CA MET A 61 -3.35 -1.49 4.41
C MET A 61 -2.57 -1.01 5.64
N VAL A 62 -3.19 -0.15 6.46
CA VAL A 62 -2.48 0.79 7.32
C VAL A 62 -1.87 0.12 8.55
N ASP A 63 -2.65 -0.72 9.23
CA ASP A 63 -2.19 -1.34 10.48
C ASP A 63 -1.60 -2.75 10.26
N SER A 64 -2.23 -3.60 9.44
CA SER A 64 -1.77 -4.97 9.23
C SER A 64 -0.54 -5.03 8.32
N GLU A 65 -0.59 -4.35 7.18
CA GLU A 65 0.42 -4.50 6.14
C GLU A 65 1.65 -3.64 6.39
N GLY A 66 1.48 -2.50 7.08
CA GLY A 66 2.60 -1.70 7.57
C GLY A 66 3.51 -2.50 8.52
N HIS A 67 2.94 -3.23 9.49
CA HIS A 67 3.72 -4.07 10.40
C HIS A 67 4.34 -5.28 9.65
N ASN A 68 3.55 -5.98 8.83
CA ASN A 68 4.01 -7.14 8.05
C ASN A 68 5.18 -6.79 7.12
N LEU A 69 5.12 -5.63 6.45
CA LEU A 69 6.19 -5.11 5.60
C LEU A 69 7.48 -4.89 6.39
N MET A 70 7.39 -4.25 7.56
CA MET A 70 8.57 -3.97 8.40
C MET A 70 9.18 -5.25 8.97
N GLU A 71 8.34 -6.21 9.38
CA GLU A 71 8.79 -7.52 9.86
C GLU A 71 9.46 -8.33 8.74
N SER A 72 8.86 -8.35 7.55
CA SER A 72 9.40 -9.03 6.37
C SER A 72 10.75 -8.44 5.97
N PHE A 73 10.88 -7.11 5.97
CA PHE A 73 12.16 -6.47 5.69
C PHE A 73 13.22 -6.84 6.73
N ALA A 74 12.88 -6.79 8.02
CA ALA A 74 13.79 -7.16 9.11
C ALA A 74 14.25 -8.61 8.96
N ALA A 75 13.33 -9.53 8.64
CA ALA A 75 13.62 -10.95 8.44
C ALA A 75 14.58 -11.22 7.27
N ALA A 76 14.56 -10.37 6.24
CA ALA A 76 15.45 -10.45 5.08
C ALA A 76 16.88 -9.90 5.33
N GLN A 77 17.13 -9.27 6.48
CA GLN A 77 18.45 -8.75 6.83
C GLN A 77 19.36 -9.82 7.47
N ARG A 78 20.67 -9.50 7.56
CA ARG A 78 21.65 -10.30 8.31
C ARG A 78 21.31 -10.32 9.80
N ASP A 79 21.74 -11.37 10.52
CA ASP A 79 21.30 -11.65 11.91
C ASP A 79 21.39 -10.47 12.88
N GLU A 80 22.48 -9.70 12.86
CA GLU A 80 22.65 -8.54 13.76
C GLU A 80 21.64 -7.42 13.46
N VAL A 81 21.46 -7.10 12.18
CA VAL A 81 20.50 -6.09 11.71
C VAL A 81 19.07 -6.57 11.94
N LYS A 82 18.79 -7.82 11.59
CA LYS A 82 17.48 -8.47 11.79
C LYS A 82 17.05 -8.40 13.25
N THR A 83 17.91 -8.85 14.17
CA THR A 83 17.63 -8.84 15.61
C THR A 83 17.30 -7.43 16.08
N ARG A 84 18.15 -6.46 15.72
CA ARG A 84 17.97 -5.06 16.11
C ARG A 84 16.67 -4.46 15.59
N LEU A 85 16.30 -4.75 14.33
CA LEU A 85 15.04 -4.26 13.76
C LEU A 85 13.83 -4.94 14.41
N GLN A 86 13.88 -6.25 14.66
CA GLN A 86 12.81 -7.00 15.31
C GLN A 86 12.56 -6.55 16.76
N GLU A 87 13.61 -6.22 17.51
CA GLU A 87 13.48 -5.66 18.86
C GLU A 87 12.74 -4.33 18.84
N ILE A 88 13.03 -3.47 17.86
CA ILE A 88 12.35 -2.18 17.71
C ILE A 88 10.86 -2.35 17.41
N LEU A 89 10.49 -3.36 16.62
CA LEU A 89 9.09 -3.63 16.27
C LEU A 89 8.23 -4.01 17.48
N ARG A 90 8.84 -4.49 18.57
CA ARG A 90 8.14 -4.81 19.82
C ARG A 90 7.94 -3.62 20.75
N LEU A 91 8.54 -2.47 20.45
CA LEU A 91 8.51 -1.29 21.31
C LEU A 91 7.33 -0.36 20.96
N PRO A 92 6.80 0.41 21.93
CA PRO A 92 5.88 1.50 21.63
C PRO A 92 6.50 2.50 20.65
N GLY A 93 5.73 2.92 19.64
CA GLY A 93 6.21 3.79 18.57
C GLY A 93 7.19 3.11 17.61
N ALA A 94 7.06 1.78 17.45
CA ALA A 94 7.88 0.94 16.57
C ALA A 94 8.10 1.54 15.17
N GLN A 95 7.03 2.05 14.52
CA GLN A 95 7.12 2.59 13.15
C GLN A 95 8.08 3.78 13.03
N LEU A 96 8.02 4.73 13.98
CA LEU A 96 8.93 5.87 14.00
C LEU A 96 10.37 5.44 14.30
N LYS A 97 10.55 4.59 15.30
CA LYS A 97 11.86 4.09 15.73
C LYS A 97 12.53 3.25 14.65
N PHE A 98 11.77 2.43 13.94
CA PHE A 98 12.27 1.64 12.82
C PHE A 98 12.74 2.54 11.68
N ARG A 99 11.94 3.55 11.28
CA ARG A 99 12.35 4.53 10.26
C ARG A 99 13.63 5.28 10.65
N GLN A 100 13.80 5.63 11.92
CA GLN A 100 15.06 6.19 12.42
C GLN A 100 16.19 5.17 12.29
N GLN A 101 15.95 3.92 12.65
CA GLN A 101 16.95 2.86 12.59
C GLN A 101 17.40 2.52 11.17
N ILE A 102 16.49 2.52 10.20
CA ILE A 102 16.80 2.39 8.77
C ILE A 102 17.77 3.49 8.33
N LYS A 103 17.56 4.73 8.76
CA LYS A 103 18.49 5.84 8.48
C LYS A 103 19.84 5.63 9.16
N HIS A 104 19.85 5.23 10.44
CA HIS A 104 21.08 4.98 11.18
C HIS A 104 21.94 3.84 10.61
N LEU A 105 21.30 2.82 10.04
CA LEU A 105 21.97 1.68 9.42
C LEU A 105 22.29 1.90 7.93
N LEU A 106 21.99 3.09 7.38
CA LEU A 106 22.15 3.41 5.96
C LEU A 106 21.37 2.46 5.03
N LEU A 107 20.26 1.90 5.51
CA LEU A 107 19.42 0.95 4.76
C LEU A 107 18.31 1.63 3.97
N LYS A 108 18.29 2.97 3.89
CA LYS A 108 17.18 3.73 3.27
C LYS A 108 16.86 3.24 1.86
N THR A 109 17.86 3.14 0.98
CA THR A 109 17.64 2.69 -0.41
C THR A 109 17.19 1.24 -0.49
N ALA A 110 17.74 0.36 0.36
CA ALA A 110 17.32 -1.04 0.41
C ALA A 110 15.87 -1.18 0.91
N TRP A 111 15.50 -0.36 1.89
CA TRP A 111 14.13 -0.27 2.41
C TRP A 111 13.17 0.22 1.33
N GLU A 112 13.45 1.36 0.68
CA GLU A 112 12.61 1.90 -0.41
C GLU A 112 12.37 0.88 -1.53
N LYS A 113 13.43 0.19 -1.96
CA LYS A 113 13.33 -0.88 -2.96
C LYS A 113 12.46 -2.04 -2.47
N PHE A 114 12.66 -2.49 -1.23
CA PHE A 114 11.87 -3.58 -0.65
C PHE A 114 10.39 -3.21 -0.52
N GLN A 115 10.08 -1.96 -0.14
CA GLN A 115 8.69 -1.48 -0.09
C GLN A 115 8.03 -1.58 -1.47
N GLN A 116 8.73 -1.14 -2.53
CA GLN A 116 8.21 -1.22 -3.88
C GLN A 116 7.94 -2.68 -4.30
N GLU A 117 8.89 -3.57 -4.07
CA GLU A 117 8.76 -4.99 -4.41
C GLU A 117 7.62 -5.67 -3.61
N TYR A 118 7.48 -5.33 -2.33
CA TYR A 118 6.40 -5.83 -1.48
C TYR A 118 5.04 -5.40 -2.00
N PHE A 119 4.83 -4.09 -2.21
CA PHE A 119 3.53 -3.59 -2.66
C PHE A 119 3.19 -4.00 -4.09
N LEU A 120 4.17 -4.23 -4.95
CA LEU A 120 3.93 -4.84 -6.26
C LEU A 120 3.42 -6.27 -6.14
N LYS A 121 3.97 -7.05 -5.20
CA LYS A 121 3.48 -8.40 -4.92
C LYS A 121 2.04 -8.35 -4.41
N VAL A 122 1.78 -7.51 -3.42
CA VAL A 122 0.43 -7.31 -2.88
C VAL A 122 -0.56 -6.86 -3.96
N ALA A 123 -0.16 -5.95 -4.84
CA ALA A 123 -1.00 -5.49 -5.95
C ALA A 123 -1.35 -6.64 -6.91
N ARG A 124 -0.39 -7.52 -7.21
CA ARG A 124 -0.65 -8.74 -8.00
C ARG A 124 -1.59 -9.69 -7.29
N ASP A 125 -1.28 -10.02 -6.04
CA ASP A 125 -2.08 -10.92 -5.21
C ASP A 125 -3.54 -10.41 -5.16
N TYR A 126 -3.73 -9.10 -4.98
CA TYR A 126 -5.05 -8.47 -4.99
C TYR A 126 -5.76 -8.58 -6.35
N CYS A 127 -5.06 -8.34 -7.46
CA CYS A 127 -5.66 -8.50 -8.79
C CYS A 127 -6.06 -9.97 -9.04
N ASP A 128 -5.21 -10.93 -8.69
CA ASP A 128 -5.47 -12.36 -8.84
C ASP A 128 -6.67 -12.81 -8.00
N GLU A 129 -6.79 -12.32 -6.75
CA GLU A 129 -7.92 -12.62 -5.86
C GLU A 129 -9.27 -12.06 -6.37
N ASN A 130 -9.24 -11.03 -7.22
CA ASN A 130 -10.42 -10.36 -7.77
C ASN A 130 -10.63 -10.65 -9.26
N ASP A 131 -9.91 -11.63 -9.84
CA ASP A 131 -9.96 -11.99 -11.26
C ASP A 131 -9.74 -10.79 -12.21
N LEU A 132 -8.86 -9.85 -11.81
CA LEU A 132 -8.53 -8.65 -12.58
C LEU A 132 -7.31 -8.89 -13.47
N GLU A 133 -7.41 -8.61 -14.78
CA GLU A 133 -6.23 -8.57 -15.64
C GLU A 133 -5.36 -7.35 -15.29
N TYR A 134 -4.02 -7.48 -15.40
CA TYR A 134 -3.09 -6.41 -15.05
C TYR A 134 -1.89 -6.30 -15.99
N GLU A 135 -1.17 -5.18 -15.88
CA GLU A 135 0.10 -4.94 -16.58
C GLU A 135 1.16 -4.29 -15.68
N GLU A 136 2.43 -4.55 -15.99
CA GLU A 136 3.61 -4.13 -15.21
C GLU A 136 4.35 -2.92 -15.81
N GLN A 137 3.66 -2.09 -16.59
CA GLN A 137 4.26 -0.94 -17.31
C GLN A 137 4.66 0.21 -16.40
#